data_AF-Q92ER1-F1
#
_entry.id   AF-Q92ER1-F1
#
_cell.length_a   1.000
_cell.length_b   1.000
_cell.length_c   1.000
_cell.angle_alpha   90.00
_cell.angle_beta   90.00
_cell.angle_gamma   90.00
#
_symmetry.space_group_name_H-M   'P 1'
#
loop_
_entity.id
_entity.type
_entity.pdbx_description
1 polymer ?
#
loop_
_entity_poly.entity_id
_entity_poly.type
_entity_poly.pdbx_seq_one_letter_code
_entity_poly.pdbx_strand_id
1 'polypeptide(L)'
;MNEKTNEQKRATYNELIIQKENQMDKLVENQKEIEKSLYQLDEDFKRGFQRLRYLNEDNTGTGKNEHYQAQQWDDHLESKLRHQVQYAQEEFNYCFQKEILEIDNEREELFKKRSEIPWD
;
A
#
# COMPACT_ATOMS: atom_id res chain seq x y z
N MET A 1 -47.00 -11.83 -8.96
CA MET A 1 -46.23 -10.75 -9.61
C MET A 1 -45.14 -10.17 -8.70
N ASN A 2 -45.32 -10.14 -7.37
CA ASN A 2 -44.31 -9.62 -6.43
C ASN A 2 -43.06 -10.50 -6.26
N GLU A 3 -43.20 -11.83 -6.21
CA GLU A 3 -42.09 -12.78 -6.05
C GLU A 3 -40.98 -12.58 -7.10
N LYS A 4 -41.34 -12.51 -8.39
CA LYS A 4 -40.40 -12.24 -9.49
C LYS A 4 -39.63 -10.93 -9.32
N THR A 5 -40.25 -9.94 -8.67
CA THR A 5 -39.63 -8.62 -8.43
C THR A 5 -38.72 -8.67 -7.20
N ASN A 6 -39.05 -9.46 -6.18
CA ASN A 6 -38.23 -9.70 -5.00
C ASN A 6 -36.98 -10.51 -5.34
N GLU A 7 -37.11 -11.56 -6.17
CA GLU A 7 -35.99 -12.34 -6.70
C GLU A 7 -35.04 -11.47 -7.53
N GLN A 8 -35.57 -10.63 -8.43
CA GLN A 8 -34.77 -9.69 -9.21
C GLN A 8 -33.99 -8.71 -8.32
N LYS A 9 -34.64 -8.12 -7.31
CA LYS A 9 -33.97 -7.21 -6.36
C LYS A 9 -32.84 -7.91 -5.61
N ARG A 10 -33.08 -9.14 -5.14
CA ARG A 10 -32.04 -9.95 -4.45
C ARG A 10 -30.88 -10.30 -5.38
N ALA A 11 -31.15 -10.60 -6.64
CA ALA A 11 -30.11 -10.83 -7.64
C ALA A 11 -29.26 -9.57 -7.84
N THR A 12 -29.88 -8.39 -7.96
CA THR A 12 -29.14 -7.12 -8.04
C THR A 12 -28.26 -6.87 -6.80
N TYR A 13 -28.78 -7.09 -5.59
CA TYR A 13 -27.96 -6.95 -4.39
C TYR A 13 -26.81 -7.97 -4.33
N ASN A 14 -27.02 -9.21 -4.80
CA ASN A 14 -25.94 -10.18 -4.91
C ASN A 14 -24.84 -9.73 -5.87
N GLU A 15 -25.21 -9.19 -7.03
CA GLU A 15 -24.25 -8.64 -7.98
C GLU A 15 -23.44 -7.48 -7.36
N LEU A 16 -24.10 -6.58 -6.64
CA LEU A 16 -23.43 -5.47 -5.95
C LEU A 16 -22.50 -5.95 -4.83
N ILE A 17 -22.89 -6.98 -4.07
CA ILE A 17 -22.04 -7.59 -3.03
C ILE A 17 -20.79 -8.19 -3.67
N ILE A 18 -20.95 -8.99 -4.72
CA ILE A 18 -19.84 -9.60 -5.46
C ILE A 18 -18.91 -8.51 -6.03
N GLN A 19 -19.47 -7.40 -6.53
CA GLN A 19 -18.66 -6.27 -7.00
C GLN A 19 -17.81 -5.67 -5.87
N LYS A 20 -18.37 -5.53 -4.66
CA LYS A 20 -17.63 -5.01 -3.49
C LYS A 20 -16.55 -5.97 -3.02
N GLU A 21 -16.82 -7.28 -3.02
CA GLU A 21 -15.82 -8.31 -2.72
C GLU A 21 -14.65 -8.27 -3.71
N ASN A 22 -14.94 -8.20 -5.02
CA ASN A 22 -13.91 -8.07 -6.05
C ASN A 22 -13.11 -6.76 -5.92
N GLN A 23 -13.75 -5.66 -5.54
CA GLN A 23 -13.07 -4.39 -5.28
C GLN A 23 -12.10 -4.52 -4.10
N MET A 24 -12.54 -5.16 -3.01
CA MET A 24 -11.71 -5.40 -1.84
C MET A 24 -10.50 -6.30 -2.16
N ASP A 25 -10.71 -7.40 -2.89
CA ASP A 25 -9.63 -8.30 -3.29
C ASP A 25 -8.57 -7.59 -4.12
N LYS A 26 -9.01 -6.78 -5.11
CA LYS A 26 -8.10 -5.96 -5.93
C LYS A 26 -7.34 -4.94 -5.09
N LEU A 27 -8.00 -4.33 -4.11
CA LEU A 27 -7.36 -3.34 -3.24
C LEU A 27 -6.28 -3.98 -2.36
N VAL A 28 -6.53 -5.18 -1.83
CA VAL A 28 -5.55 -5.97 -1.08
C VAL A 28 -4.37 -6.39 -1.95
N GLU A 29 -4.62 -6.75 -3.21
CA GLU A 29 -3.54 -7.05 -4.17
C GLU A 29 -2.67 -5.82 -4.44
N ASN A 30 -3.29 -4.67 -4.76
CA ASN A 30 -2.58 -3.41 -4.96
C ASN A 30 -1.76 -3.00 -3.73
N GLN A 31 -2.30 -3.19 -2.52
CA GLN A 31 -1.58 -2.91 -1.28
C GLN A 31 -0.28 -3.73 -1.21
N LYS A 32 -0.35 -5.04 -1.48
CA LYS A 32 0.83 -5.92 -1.46
C LYS A 32 1.86 -5.51 -2.51
N GLU A 33 1.43 -5.09 -3.70
CA GLU A 33 2.33 -4.62 -4.76
C GLU A 33 3.07 -3.34 -4.35
N ILE A 34 2.37 -2.39 -3.73
CA ILE A 34 2.96 -1.15 -3.24
C ILE A 34 3.91 -1.43 -2.07
N GLU A 35 3.51 -2.23 -1.08
CA GLU A 35 4.37 -2.63 0.03
C GLU A 35 5.67 -3.29 -0.47
N LYS A 36 5.57 -4.19 -1.44
CA LYS A 36 6.72 -4.82 -2.08
C LYS A 36 7.62 -3.81 -2.78
N SER A 37 7.03 -2.85 -3.49
CA SER A 37 7.78 -1.81 -4.21
C SER A 37 8.53 -0.88 -3.25
N LEU A 38 7.90 -0.48 -2.15
CA LEU A 38 8.53 0.33 -1.10
C LEU A 38 9.66 -0.43 -0.39
N TYR A 39 9.45 -1.72 -0.11
CA TYR A 39 10.49 -2.57 0.46
C TYR A 39 11.71 -2.70 -0.48
N GLN A 40 11.47 -2.91 -1.77
CA GLN A 40 12.53 -2.96 -2.77
C GLN A 40 13.30 -1.64 -2.85
N LEU A 41 12.58 -0.52 -2.79
CA LEU A 41 13.20 0.81 -2.80
C LEU A 41 14.09 1.06 -1.56
N ASP A 42 13.68 0.65 -0.36
CA ASP A 42 14.53 0.76 0.85
C ASP A 42 15.81 -0.08 0.72
N GLU A 43 15.67 -1.31 0.22
CA GLU A 43 16.82 -2.20 -0.01
C GLU A 43 17.76 -1.65 -1.10
N ASP A 44 17.23 -1.04 -2.16
CA ASP A 44 18.01 -0.41 -3.21
C ASP A 44 18.78 0.82 -2.68
N PHE A 45 18.16 1.65 -1.83
CA PHE A 45 18.87 2.73 -1.16
C PHE A 45 20.01 2.19 -0.29
N LYS A 46 19.72 1.23 0.58
CA LYS A 46 20.73 0.62 1.45
C LYS A 46 21.91 0.06 0.66
N ARG A 47 21.66 -0.69 -0.42
CA ARG A 47 22.71 -1.23 -1.29
C ARG A 47 23.48 -0.12 -2.01
N GLY A 48 22.78 0.88 -2.52
CA GLY A 48 23.37 2.03 -3.21
C GLY A 48 24.34 2.80 -2.30
N PHE A 49 23.90 3.15 -1.09
CA PHE A 49 24.74 3.84 -0.12
C PHE A 49 25.88 2.98 0.41
N GLN A 50 25.66 1.68 0.65
CA GLN A 50 26.76 0.76 0.98
C GLN A 50 27.85 0.75 -0.11
N ARG A 51 27.45 0.73 -1.38
CA ARG A 51 28.39 0.81 -2.50
C ARG A 51 29.11 2.15 -2.57
N LEU A 52 28.42 3.26 -2.29
CA LEU A 52 29.05 4.58 -2.20
C LEU A 52 30.09 4.64 -1.08
N ARG A 53 29.80 4.09 0.11
CA ARG A 53 30.78 3.98 1.20
C ARG A 53 32.04 3.23 0.77
N TYR A 54 31.86 2.07 0.15
CA TYR A 54 32.98 1.26 -0.35
C TYR A 54 33.83 2.03 -1.38
N LEU A 55 33.20 2.69 -2.35
CA LEU A 55 33.90 3.48 -3.36
C LEU A 55 34.61 4.70 -2.76
N ASN A 56 34.00 5.34 -1.77
CA ASN A 56 34.59 6.47 -1.07
C ASN A 56 35.83 6.01 -0.27
N GLU A 57 35.77 4.87 0.41
CA GLU A 57 36.88 4.28 1.18
C GLU A 57 38.07 3.90 0.29
N ASP A 58 37.81 3.28 -0.87
CA ASP A 58 38.83 2.92 -1.87
C ASP A 58 39.53 4.15 -2.47
N ASN A 59 38.91 5.34 -2.44
CA ASN A 59 39.41 6.57 -3.05
C ASN A 59 40.12 7.52 -2.06
N THR A 60 40.39 7.08 -0.83
CA THR A 60 40.95 7.90 0.28
C THR A 60 42.39 8.38 0.11
N GLY A 61 43.02 8.15 -1.04
CA GLY A 61 44.42 8.49 -1.33
C GLY A 61 44.76 9.99 -1.36
N THR A 62 43.78 10.90 -1.44
CA THR A 62 44.04 12.33 -1.79
C THR A 62 43.43 13.41 -0.90
N GLY A 63 42.60 13.11 0.12
CA GLY A 63 42.04 14.18 0.97
C GLY A 63 41.11 13.71 2.08
N LYS A 64 41.63 13.50 3.29
CA LYS A 64 40.88 12.95 4.44
C LYS A 64 39.68 13.81 4.88
N ASN A 65 39.77 15.14 4.78
CA ASN A 65 38.70 16.04 5.23
C ASN A 65 37.53 16.13 4.24
N GLU A 66 37.81 16.19 2.94
CA GLU A 66 36.77 16.24 1.89
C GLU A 66 35.99 14.92 1.84
N HIS A 67 36.68 13.80 2.03
CA HIS A 67 36.07 12.48 2.14
C HIS A 67 35.13 12.36 3.35
N TYR A 68 35.53 12.87 4.52
CA TYR A 68 34.67 12.85 5.71
C TYR A 68 33.40 13.68 5.52
N GLN A 69 33.48 14.85 4.88
CA GLN A 69 32.31 15.69 4.59
C GLN A 69 31.37 15.04 3.58
N ALA A 70 31.91 14.43 2.52
CA ALA A 70 31.12 13.69 1.54
C ALA A 70 30.40 12.49 2.18
N GLN A 71 31.08 11.73 3.04
CA GLN A 71 30.51 10.59 3.74
C GLN A 71 29.37 11.00 4.68
N GLN A 72 29.54 12.09 5.43
CA GLN A 72 28.46 12.62 6.28
C GLN A 72 27.23 13.08 5.49
N TRP A 73 27.45 13.68 4.31
CA TRP A 73 26.37 14.07 3.43
C TRP A 73 25.61 12.87 2.88
N ASP A 74 26.32 11.83 2.43
CA ASP A 74 25.72 10.60 1.94
C ASP A 74 24.92 9.88 3.03
N ASP A 75 25.44 9.81 4.26
CA ASP A 75 24.74 9.22 5.40
C ASP A 75 23.46 10.02 5.77
N HIS A 76 23.53 11.35 5.69
CA HIS A 76 22.36 12.21 5.90
C HIS A 76 21.30 11.98 4.83
N LEU A 77 21.72 11.87 3.56
CA LEU A 77 20.82 11.62 2.44
C LEU A 77 20.17 10.23 2.54
N GLU A 78 20.94 9.19 2.86
CA GLU A 78 20.42 7.84 3.12
C GLU A 78 19.33 7.88 4.19
N SER A 79 19.64 8.47 5.34
CA SER A 79 18.70 8.59 6.45
C SER A 79 17.42 9.29 6.02
N LYS A 80 17.52 10.41 5.29
CA LYS A 80 16.35 11.17 4.82
C LYS A 80 15.49 10.36 3.85
N LEU A 81 16.10 9.72 2.86
CA LEU A 81 15.37 8.93 1.87
C LEU A 81 14.67 7.72 2.51
N ARG A 82 15.34 7.03 3.43
CA ARG A 82 14.74 5.90 4.15
C ARG A 82 13.58 6.33 5.04
N HIS A 83 13.69 7.48 5.72
CA HIS A 83 12.54 8.04 6.46
C HIS A 83 11.38 8.39 5.53
N GLN A 84 11.64 8.90 4.32
CA GLN A 84 10.57 9.19 3.36
C GLN A 84 9.86 7.90 2.91
N VAL A 85 10.60 6.80 2.68
CA VAL A 85 10.00 5.50 2.35
C VAL A 85 9.14 4.99 3.50
N GLN A 86 9.62 5.07 4.74
CA GLN A 86 8.87 4.68 5.93
C GLN A 86 7.57 5.49 6.07
N TYR A 87 7.65 6.82 5.93
CA TYR A 87 6.48 7.69 5.99
C TYR A 87 5.47 7.35 4.89
N ALA A 88 5.94 7.15 3.66
CA ALA A 88 5.05 6.75 2.56
C ALA A 88 4.39 5.40 2.86
N GLN A 89 5.11 4.44 3.43
CA GLN A 89 4.56 3.14 3.80
C GLN A 89 3.47 3.25 4.87
N GLU A 90 3.67 4.08 5.89
CA GLU A 90 2.66 4.37 6.92
C GLU A 90 1.42 5.04 6.30
N GLU A 91 1.62 6.03 5.44
CA GLU A 91 0.54 6.75 4.76
C GLU A 91 -0.29 5.82 3.86
N PHE A 92 0.36 4.99 3.06
CA PHE A 92 -0.32 4.00 2.22
C PHE A 92 -1.08 2.98 3.07
N ASN A 93 -0.45 2.43 4.12
CA ASN A 93 -1.10 1.47 5.00
C ASN A 93 -2.37 2.04 5.63
N TYR A 94 -2.31 3.29 6.11
CA TYR A 94 -3.46 3.98 6.66
C TYR A 94 -4.57 4.18 5.62
N CYS A 95 -4.22 4.64 4.42
CA CYS A 95 -5.18 4.84 3.33
C CYS A 95 -5.87 3.53 2.91
N PHE A 96 -5.10 2.46 2.73
CA PHE A 96 -5.63 1.14 2.38
C PHE A 96 -6.54 0.59 3.47
N GLN A 97 -6.14 0.66 4.74
CA GLN A 97 -6.99 0.21 5.85
C GLN A 97 -8.32 0.96 5.89
N LYS A 98 -8.29 2.28 5.69
CA LYS A 98 -9.49 3.10 5.66
C LYS A 98 -10.42 2.69 4.51
N GLU A 99 -9.87 2.54 3.30
CA GLU A 99 -10.65 2.18 2.11
C GLU A 99 -11.23 0.76 2.21
N ILE A 100 -10.47 -0.21 2.72
CA ILE A 100 -10.96 -1.57 2.98
C ILE A 100 -12.15 -1.53 3.94
N LEU A 101 -12.03 -0.77 5.03
CA LEU A 101 -13.09 -0.64 6.01
C LEU A 101 -14.35 0.00 5.41
N GLU A 102 -14.18 1.01 4.54
CA GLU A 102 -15.30 1.66 3.84
C GLU A 102 -16.03 0.68 2.92
N ILE A 103 -15.28 -0.06 2.09
CA ILE A 103 -15.85 -1.09 1.21
C ILE A 103 -16.54 -2.19 2.02
N ASP A 104 -15.98 -2.58 3.17
CA ASP A 104 -16.57 -3.60 4.04
C ASP A 104 -17.91 -3.13 4.64
N ASN A 105 -17.97 -1.88 5.13
CA ASN A 105 -19.19 -1.28 5.63
C ASN A 105 -20.28 -1.22 4.54
N GLU A 106 -19.92 -0.80 3.32
CA GLU A 106 -20.85 -0.78 2.18
C GLU A 106 -21.35 -2.19 1.83
N ARG A 107 -20.46 -3.19 1.86
CA ARG A 107 -20.81 -4.59 1.64
C ARG A 107 -21.80 -5.08 2.71
N GLU A 108 -21.55 -4.81 3.99
CA GLU A 108 -22.47 -5.17 5.07
C GLU A 108 -23.84 -4.50 4.92
N GLU A 109 -23.90 -3.24 4.50
CA GLU A 109 -25.15 -2.57 4.21
C GLU A 109 -25.94 -3.24 3.09
N LEU A 110 -25.26 -3.69 2.03
CA LEU A 110 -25.90 -4.44 0.95
C LEU A 110 -26.45 -5.78 1.43
N PHE A 111 -25.73 -6.49 2.31
CA PHE A 111 -26.24 -7.69 2.96
C PHE A 111 -27.49 -7.42 3.80
N LYS A 112 -27.50 -6.35 4.59
CA LYS A 112 -28.68 -5.92 5.37
C LYS A 112 -29.87 -5.63 4.46
N LYS A 113 -29.69 -4.79 3.43
CA LYS A 113 -30.73 -4.44 2.45
C LYS A 113 -31.27 -5.67 1.71
N ARG A 114 -30.40 -6.62 1.36
CA ARG A 114 -30.81 -7.91 0.77
C ARG A 114 -31.66 -8.74 1.73
N SER A 115 -31.28 -8.79 3.00
CA SER A 115 -31.97 -9.60 4.03
C SER A 115 -33.37 -9.08 4.37
N GLU A 116 -33.62 -7.79 4.16
CA GLU A 116 -34.93 -7.15 4.35
C GLU A 116 -35.94 -7.51 3.25
N ILE A 117 -35.50 -8.05 2.11
CA ILE A 117 -36.40 -8.46 1.03
C ILE A 117 -37.10 -9.76 1.45
N PRO A 118 -38.45 -9.84 1.42
CA PRO A 118 -39.19 -11.06 1.74
C PRO A 118 -38.89 -12.22 0.78
N TRP A 119 -38.97 -13.45 1.29
CA TRP A 119 -38.87 -14.68 0.48
C TRP A 119 -40.17 -15.03 -0.27
N ASP A 120 -41.24 -14.31 0.08
CA ASP A 120 -42.62 -14.48 -0.39
C ASP A 120 -43.03 -13.36 -1.37
#